data_AF-A0A2A5M7R7-F1
#
_entry.id   AF-A0A2A5M7R7-F1
#
_cell.length_a   1.000
_cell.length_b   1.000
_cell.length_c   1.000
_cell.angle_alpha   90.00
_cell.angle_beta   90.00
_cell.angle_gamma   90.00
#
_symmetry.space_group_name_H-M   'P 1'
#
loop_
_entity.id
_entity.type
_entity.pdbx_description
1 polymer ?
#
loop_
_entity_poly.entity_id
_entity_poly.type
_entity_poly.pdbx_seq_one_letter_code
_entity_poly.pdbx_strand_id
1 'polypeptide(L)'
;LALALLNQPQILICDETTASLDKENASKIISILEELKNNTALVCITHDLNLVNSLADEILMLEKNSSNLYSLDEFLRYYNA
;
A
#
# COMPACT_ATOMS: atom_id res chain seq x y z
N LEU A 1 4.54 1.51 -12.84
CA LEU A 1 5.40 2.24 -11.88
C LEU A 1 6.39 3.18 -12.57
N ALA A 2 7.38 2.67 -13.33
CA ALA A 2 8.43 3.50 -13.94
C ALA A 2 7.93 4.76 -14.67
N LEU A 3 6.93 4.63 -15.56
CA LEU A 3 6.33 5.76 -16.28
C LEU A 3 5.70 6.81 -15.35
N ALA A 4 5.09 6.38 -14.24
CA ALA A 4 4.48 7.30 -13.28
C ALA A 4 5.55 8.12 -12.53
N LEU A 5 6.70 7.50 -12.22
CA LEU A 5 7.79 8.14 -11.49
C LEU A 5 8.56 9.18 -12.32
N LEU A 6 8.48 9.13 -13.66
CA LEU A 6 9.15 10.11 -14.53
C LEU A 6 8.74 11.56 -14.23
N ASN A 7 7.50 11.76 -13.74
CA ASN A 7 6.96 13.09 -13.44
C ASN A 7 7.13 13.52 -11.98
N GLN A 8 7.88 12.78 -11.16
CA GLN A 8 8.08 13.08 -9.73
C GLN A 8 6.75 13.42 -9.01
N PRO A 9 5.77 12.51 -9.03
CA PRO A 9 4.43 12.81 -8.59
C PRO A 9 4.40 13.14 -7.09
N GLN A 10 3.59 14.13 -6.70
CA GLN A 10 3.31 14.40 -5.29
C GLN A 10 2.41 13.33 -4.67
N ILE A 11 1.60 12.66 -5.50
CA ILE A 11 0.70 11.58 -5.10
C ILE A 11 0.81 10.44 -6.11
N LEU A 12 1.05 9.23 -5.63
CA LEU A 12 1.08 8.01 -6.45
C LEU A 12 -0.01 7.05 -5.98
N ILE A 13 -0.90 6.67 -6.92
CA ILE A 13 -1.93 5.66 -6.68
C ILE A 13 -1.45 4.32 -7.23
N CYS A 14 -1.41 3.32 -6.36
CA CYS A 14 -0.97 1.96 -6.66
C CYS A 14 -2.16 1.01 -6.55
N ASP A 15 -2.79 0.67 -7.66
CA ASP A 15 -3.90 -0.29 -7.70
C ASP A 15 -3.38 -1.71 -7.95
N GLU A 16 -3.39 -2.54 -6.90
CA GLU A 16 -2.96 -3.95 -6.92
C GLU A 16 -1.62 -4.19 -7.63
N THR A 17 -0.66 -3.26 -7.44
CA THR A 17 0.57 -3.20 -8.25
C THR A 17 1.54 -4.36 -8.04
N THR A 18 1.38 -5.13 -6.96
CA THR A 18 2.17 -6.34 -6.66
C THR A 18 1.46 -7.62 -7.07
N ALA A 19 0.20 -7.54 -7.55
CA ALA A 19 -0.55 -8.71 -7.96
C ALA A 19 0.17 -9.45 -9.10
N SER A 20 0.11 -10.78 -9.07
CA SER A 20 0.73 -11.67 -10.06
C SER A 20 2.27 -11.65 -10.10
N LEU A 21 2.94 -10.95 -9.18
CA LEU A 21 4.38 -11.07 -8.98
C LEU A 21 4.71 -12.23 -8.04
N ASP A 22 5.88 -12.83 -8.20
CA ASP A 22 6.44 -13.70 -7.17
C ASP A 22 6.84 -12.89 -5.93
N LYS A 23 7.06 -13.61 -4.81
CA LYS A 23 7.38 -13.00 -3.52
C LYS A 23 8.63 -12.12 -3.57
N GLU A 24 9.65 -12.51 -4.34
CA GLU A 24 10.91 -11.76 -4.42
C GLU A 24 10.70 -10.42 -5.15
N ASN A 25 10.00 -10.47 -6.29
CA ASN A 25 9.71 -9.28 -7.08
C ASN A 25 8.70 -8.35 -6.40
N ALA A 26 7.71 -8.90 -5.69
CA ALA A 26 6.81 -8.10 -4.85
C ALA A 26 7.57 -7.32 -3.77
N SER A 27 8.50 -7.98 -3.05
CA SER A 27 9.35 -7.30 -2.05
C SER A 27 10.19 -6.17 -2.66
N LYS A 28 10.76 -6.37 -3.86
CA LYS A 28 11.50 -5.29 -4.55
C LYS A 28 10.63 -4.08 -4.84
N ILE A 29 9.38 -4.30 -5.29
CA ILE A 29 8.42 -3.22 -5.52
C ILE A 29 8.08 -2.50 -4.20
N ILE A 30 7.83 -3.25 -3.12
CA ILE A 30 7.55 -2.67 -1.80
C ILE A 30 8.71 -1.79 -1.34
N SER A 31 9.96 -2.25 -1.44
CA SER A 31 11.12 -1.44 -1.05
C SER A 31 11.25 -0.15 -1.85
N ILE A 32 10.93 -0.17 -3.15
CA ILE A 32 10.89 1.06 -3.96
C ILE A 32 9.81 2.02 -3.46
N LEU A 33 8.63 1.50 -3.11
CA LEU A 33 7.54 2.32 -2.57
C LEU A 33 7.88 2.89 -1.19
N GLU A 34 8.54 2.12 -0.32
CA GLU A 34 9.03 2.58 1.00
C GLU A 34 9.94 3.80 0.86
N GLU A 35 10.87 3.79 -0.10
CA GLU A 35 11.77 4.92 -0.36
C GLU A 35 11.01 6.17 -0.85
N LEU A 36 10.00 5.98 -1.71
CA LEU A 36 9.21 7.06 -2.30
C LEU A 36 8.29 7.76 -1.30
N LYS A 37 7.79 7.04 -0.30
CA LYS A 37 6.86 7.55 0.71
C LYS A 37 7.36 8.81 1.44
N ASN A 38 8.69 9.01 1.50
CA ASN A 38 9.31 10.18 2.12
C ASN A 38 8.96 11.51 1.41
N ASN A 39 8.71 11.49 0.10
CA ASN A 39 8.50 12.69 -0.71
C ASN A 39 7.20 12.65 -1.55
N THR A 40 6.55 11.50 -1.60
CA THR A 40 5.34 11.25 -2.39
C THR A 40 4.29 10.59 -1.50
N ALA A 41 3.08 11.14 -1.47
CA ALA A 41 1.96 10.49 -0.80
C ALA A 41 1.57 9.24 -1.59
N LEU A 42 1.47 8.10 -0.90
CA LEU A 42 1.08 6.83 -1.50
C LEU A 42 -0.37 6.50 -1.16
N VAL A 43 -1.14 6.12 -2.17
CA VAL A 43 -2.47 5.52 -2.00
C VAL A 43 -2.42 4.13 -2.61
N CYS A 44 -2.34 3.11 -1.76
CA CYS A 44 -2.28 1.72 -2.20
C CYS A 44 -3.66 1.07 -2.06
N ILE A 45 -4.12 0.41 -3.12
CA ILE A 45 -5.28 -0.47 -3.12
C ILE A 45 -4.73 -1.89 -3.18
N THR A 46 -4.97 -2.66 -2.12
CA THR A 46 -4.47 -4.04 -2.06
C THR A 46 -5.27 -4.89 -1.09
N HIS A 47 -5.23 -6.20 -1.30
CA HIS A 47 -5.61 -7.21 -0.33
C HIS A 47 -4.42 -7.88 0.37
N ASP A 48 -3.17 -7.49 0.07
CA ASP A 48 -1.96 -8.07 0.65
C ASP A 48 -1.58 -7.41 1.99
N LEU A 49 -1.73 -8.16 3.09
CA LEU A 49 -1.38 -7.69 4.43
C LEU A 49 0.12 -7.39 4.61
N ASN A 50 1.01 -8.02 3.82
CA ASN A 50 2.44 -7.71 3.91
C ASN A 50 2.71 -6.28 3.42
N LEU A 51 2.06 -5.88 2.33
CA LEU A 51 2.15 -4.52 1.82
C LEU A 51 1.55 -3.52 2.82
N VAL A 52 0.39 -3.85 3.41
CA VAL A 52 -0.24 -3.02 4.45
C VAL A 52 0.72 -2.81 5.62
N ASN A 53 1.31 -3.88 6.14
CA ASN A 53 2.24 -3.82 7.28
C ASN A 53 3.53 -3.05 6.96
N SER A 54 3.99 -3.07 5.71
CA SER A 54 5.19 -2.34 5.28
C SER A 54 4.94 -0.85 4.98
N LEU A 55 3.82 -0.51 4.36
CA LEU A 55 3.62 0.81 3.74
C LEU A 55 2.57 1.68 4.43
N ALA A 56 1.56 1.12 5.08
CA ALA A 56 0.39 1.88 5.49
C ALA A 56 0.63 2.68 6.78
N ASP A 57 0.23 3.96 6.78
CA ASP A 57 0.05 4.74 8.01
C ASP A 57 -1.40 4.65 8.50
N GLU A 58 -2.33 4.78 7.56
CA GLU A 58 -3.78 4.71 7.74
C GLU A 58 -4.37 3.75 6.72
N ILE A 59 -5.48 3.10 7.10
CA ILE A 59 -6.10 2.05 6.32
C ILE A 59 -7.60 2.33 6.22
N LEU A 60 -8.07 2.55 5.00
CA LEU A 60 -9.49 2.58 4.68
C LEU A 60 -9.94 1.18 4.27
N MET A 61 -10.56 0.45 5.19
CA MET A 61 -11.11 -0.87 4.89
C MET A 61 -12.46 -0.70 4.19
N LEU A 62 -12.54 -1.21 2.96
CA LEU A 62 -13.79 -1.25 2.19
C LEU A 62 -14.49 -2.59 2.41
N GLU A 63 -15.74 -2.53 2.83
CA GLU A 63 -16.65 -3.66 2.96
C GLU A 63 -17.87 -3.44 2.07
N LYS A 64 -18.70 -4.47 1.91
CA LYS A 64 -19.83 -4.46 0.96
C LYS A 64 -20.75 -3.23 1.07
N ASN A 65 -20.96 -2.71 2.27
CA ASN A 65 -21.86 -1.57 2.53
C ASN A 65 -21.26 -0.51 3.47
N SER A 66 -19.99 -0.62 3.82
CA SER A 66 -19.34 0.21 4.83
C SER A 66 -17.90 0.49 4.43
N SER A 67 -17.40 1.63 4.88
CA SER A 67 -15.98 1.91 4.88
C SER A 67 -15.59 2.44 6.25
N ASN A 68 -14.50 1.91 6.78
CA ASN A 68 -14.01 2.26 8.10
C ASN A 68 -12.53 2.63 8.01
N LEU A 69 -12.15 3.72 8.66
CA LEU A 69 -10.76 4.16 8.73
C LEU A 69 -10.13 3.63 10.02
N TYR A 70 -8.94 3.07 9.89
CA TYR A 70 -8.14 2.54 10.99
C TYR A 70 -6.73 3.10 10.93
N SER A 71 -6.11 3.29 12.08
CA SER A 71 -4.65 3.29 12.16
C SER A 71 -4.10 1.88 11.89
N LEU A 72 -2.82 1.76 11.52
CA LEU A 72 -2.18 0.46 11.31
C LEU A 72 -2.36 -0.48 12.53
N ASP A 73 -2.09 0.02 13.74
CA ASP A 73 -2.19 -0.76 14.98
C ASP A 73 -3.62 -1.27 15.24
N GLU A 74 -4.64 -0.44 15.01
CA GLU A 74 -6.04 -0.83 15.17
C GLU A 74 -6.44 -1.88 14.14
N PHE A 75 -6.00 -1.72 12.90
CA PHE A 75 -6.30 -2.66 11.83
C PHE A 75 -5.69 -4.04 12.08
N LEU A 76 -4.42 -4.12 12.48
CA LEU A 76 -3.76 -5.40 12.77
C LEU A 76 -4.46 -6.14 13.92
N ARG A 77 -4.87 -5.41 14.97
CA ARG A 77 -5.69 -5.98 16.06
C ARG A 77 -7.04 -6.49 15.57
N TYR A 78 -7.72 -5.72 14.72
CA TYR A 78 -9.00 -6.13 14.13
C TYR A 78 -8.87 -7.42 13.31
N TYR A 79 -7.77 -7.55 12.57
CA TYR A 79 -7.51 -8.69 11.69
C TYR A 79 -6.93 -9.93 12.41
N ASN A 80 -6.74 -9.90 13.74
CA ASN A 80 -6.03 -10.93 14.52
C ASN A 80 -4.64 -11.27 13.95
N ALA A 81 -3.93 -10.26 13.42
CA ALA A 81 -2.57 -10.38 12.89
C ALA A 81 -1.53 -9.96 13.92
#